data_AF-A0A0R2IB66-F1
#
_entry.id   AF-A0A0R2IB66-F1
#
_cell.length_a   1.000
_cell.length_b   1.000
_cell.length_c   1.000
_cell.angle_alpha   90.00
_cell.angle_beta   90.00
_cell.angle_gamma   90.00
#
_symmetry.space_group_name_H-M   'P 1'
#
loop_
_entity.id
_entity.type
_entity.pdbx_description
1 polymer ?
#
loop_
_entity_poly.entity_id
_entity_poly.type
_entity_poly.pdbx_seq_one_letter_code
_entity_poly.pdbx_strand_id
1 'polypeptide(L)'
;MYFRRRRVARAVAHYGHLIYVSKHDHYLVLYVNQDDADEIRQKIAEMKAVNKVIDSHLQDLDPTVSDLESTGIYKKHDEDENK
;
A
#
# COMPACT_ATOMS: atom_id res chain seq x y z
N MET A 1 -3.83 5.87 -3.03
CA MET A 1 -4.17 7.31 -3.19
C MET A 1 -4.92 7.55 -4.49
N TYR A 2 -5.95 8.41 -4.49
CA TYR A 2 -6.71 8.81 -5.68
C TYR A 2 -6.34 10.23 -6.14
N PHE A 3 -6.24 10.46 -7.44
CA PHE A 3 -5.86 11.75 -8.03
C PHE A 3 -6.73 12.11 -9.24
N ARG A 4 -6.73 13.39 -9.63
CA ARG A 4 -7.51 13.87 -10.79
C ARG A 4 -6.68 14.10 -12.05
N ARG A 5 -5.40 14.47 -11.91
CA ARG A 5 -4.53 14.81 -13.04
C ARG A 5 -3.33 13.88 -13.11
N ARG A 6 -3.00 13.39 -14.30
CA ARG A 6 -1.87 12.46 -14.53
C ARG A 6 -0.51 13.02 -14.12
N ARG A 7 -0.33 14.35 -14.12
CA ARG A 7 0.92 15.00 -13.68
C ARG A 7 1.22 14.78 -12.20
N VAL A 8 0.20 14.47 -11.39
CA VAL A 8 0.35 14.17 -9.95
C VAL A 8 1.24 12.96 -9.73
N ALA A 9 1.11 11.91 -10.54
CA ALA A 9 1.93 10.71 -10.40
C ALA A 9 3.43 11.01 -10.47
N ARG A 10 3.85 11.97 -11.33
CA ARG A 10 5.25 12.42 -11.42
C ARG A 10 5.67 13.23 -10.19
N ALA A 11 4.81 14.13 -9.73
CA ALA A 11 5.10 14.93 -8.54
C ALA A 11 5.23 14.04 -7.29
N VAL A 12 4.35 13.04 -7.16
CA VAL A 12 4.30 12.14 -6.01
C VAL A 12 5.44 11.12 -6.03
N ALA A 13 5.95 10.75 -7.21
CA ALA A 13 7.11 9.86 -7.34
C ALA A 13 8.40 10.42 -6.72
N HIS A 14 8.47 11.72 -6.41
CA HIS A 14 9.62 12.29 -5.68
C HIS A 14 9.64 11.95 -4.20
N TYR A 15 8.50 11.59 -3.61
CA TYR A 15 8.38 11.33 -2.17
C TYR A 15 8.58 9.86 -1.80
N GLY A 16 8.70 8.96 -2.78
CA GLY A 16 8.82 7.54 -2.49
C GLY A 16 8.81 6.66 -3.74
N HIS A 17 8.72 5.35 -3.50
CA HIS A 17 8.73 4.37 -4.58
C HIS A 17 7.31 4.12 -5.09
N LEU A 18 7.10 4.42 -6.37
CA LEU A 18 5.81 4.28 -7.03
C LEU A 18 5.58 2.81 -7.44
N ILE A 19 4.83 2.06 -6.63
CA ILE A 19 4.57 0.64 -6.86
C ILE A 19 3.61 0.45 -8.04
N TYR A 20 2.54 1.24 -8.08
CA TYR A 20 1.48 1.05 -9.06
C TYR A 20 0.78 2.36 -9.42
N VAL A 21 0.34 2.48 -10.67
CA VAL A 21 -0.51 3.58 -11.16
C VAL A 21 -1.58 3.03 -12.10
N SER A 22 -2.85 3.22 -11.77
CA SER A 22 -3.96 3.02 -12.70
C SER A 22 -4.13 4.27 -13.58
N LYS A 23 -4.09 4.06 -14.90
CA LYS A 23 -4.34 5.12 -15.90
C LYS A 23 -5.83 5.39 -16.15
N HIS A 24 -6.68 4.40 -15.84
CA HIS A 24 -8.12 4.45 -16.07
C HIS A 24 -8.86 5.00 -14.86
N ASP A 25 -8.58 4.46 -13.67
CA ASP A 25 -9.28 4.81 -12.43
C ASP A 25 -8.57 5.88 -11.60
N HIS A 26 -7.43 6.37 -12.08
CA HIS A 26 -6.68 7.48 -11.48
C HIS A 26 -6.35 7.30 -10.00
N TYR A 27 -5.82 6.12 -9.66
CA TYR A 27 -5.23 5.86 -8.35
C TYR A 27 -3.79 5.36 -8.49
N LEU A 28 -3.02 5.56 -7.44
CA LEU A 28 -1.65 5.06 -7.32
C LEU A 28 -1.39 4.49 -5.93
N VAL A 29 -0.39 3.61 -5.88
CA VAL A 29 0.18 3.06 -4.65
C VAL A 29 1.62 3.57 -4.57
N LEU A 30 1.94 4.24 -3.47
CA LEU A 30 3.25 4.80 -3.17
C LEU A 30 3.75 4.15 -1.89
N TYR A 31 4.98 3.66 -1.93
CA TYR A 31 5.71 3.21 -0.76
C TYR A 31 6.60 4.34 -0.26
N VAL A 32 6.56 4.59 1.04
CA VAL A 32 7.35 5.61 1.73
C VAL A 32 8.00 4.99 2.96
N ASN A 33 9.08 5.60 3.44
CA ASN A 33 9.67 5.20 4.71
C ASN A 33 8.70 5.51 5.85
N GLN A 34 8.70 4.67 6.88
CA GLN A 34 7.78 4.80 8.02
C GLN A 34 7.99 6.11 8.77
N ASP A 35 9.24 6.49 8.99
CA ASP A 35 9.61 7.69 9.75
C ASP A 35 9.10 8.98 9.09
N ASP A 36 8.97 8.97 7.75
CA ASP A 36 8.56 10.13 6.95
C ASP A 36 7.06 10.07 6.55
N ALA A 37 6.36 9.01 6.90
CA ALA A 37 5.04 8.69 6.35
C ALA A 37 4.00 9.79 6.64
N ASP A 38 3.94 10.28 7.88
CA ASP A 38 2.98 11.31 8.29
C ASP A 38 3.25 12.66 7.61
N GLU A 39 4.51 13.06 7.52
CA GLU A 39 4.91 14.31 6.86
C GLU A 39 4.57 14.27 5.35
N ILE A 40 4.92 13.17 4.68
CA ILE A 40 4.65 12.99 3.26
C ILE A 40 3.14 12.92 3.01
N ARG A 41 2.39 12.21 3.85
CA ARG A 41 0.93 12.12 3.79
C ARG A 41 0.29 13.50 3.85
N GLN A 42 0.71 14.35 4.78
CA GLN A 42 0.18 15.72 4.90
C GLN A 42 0.49 16.54 3.63
N LYS A 43 1.74 16.55 3.18
CA LYS A 43 2.16 17.28 1.96
C LYS A 43 1.36 16.85 0.72
N ILE A 44 1.13 15.55 0.58
CA ILE A 44 0.38 14.99 -0.55
C ILE A 44 -1.11 15.35 -0.43
N ALA A 45 -1.69 15.30 0.78
CA ALA A 45 -3.10 15.62 1.00
C ALA A 45 -3.44 17.09 0.69
N GLU A 46 -2.49 18.01 0.89
CA GLU A 46 -2.65 19.44 0.58
C GLU A 46 -2.63 19.74 -0.93
N MET A 47 -2.21 18.79 -1.77
CA MET A 47 -2.17 19.00 -3.21
C MET A 47 -3.59 19.05 -3.80
N LYS A 48 -3.94 20.17 -4.44
CA LYS A 48 -5.26 20.38 -5.09
C LYS A 48 -5.69 19.29 -6.10
N ALA A 49 -4.76 18.49 -6.59
CA ALA A 49 -5.00 17.46 -7.58
C ALA A 49 -5.10 16.04 -6.99
N VAL A 50 -4.96 15.91 -5.67
CA VAL A 50 -5.17 14.69 -4.90
C VAL A 50 -6.58 14.75 -4.31
N ASN A 51 -7.35 13.67 -4.51
CA ASN A 51 -8.73 13.60 -4.02
C ASN A 51 -8.79 12.97 -2.63
N LYS A 52 -7.97 11.93 -2.41
CA LYS A 52 -7.97 11.14 -1.18
C LYS A 52 -6.65 10.41 -1.01
N VAL A 53 -6.06 10.52 0.17
CA VAL A 53 -4.95 9.69 0.63
C VAL A 53 -5.52 8.62 1.56
N ILE A 54 -5.08 7.37 1.40
CA ILE A 54 -5.50 6.24 2.23
C ILE A 54 -4.22 5.50 2.58
N ASP A 55 -4.05 5.27 3.88
CA ASP A 55 -2.89 4.57 4.42
C ASP A 55 -3.08 3.06 4.26
N SER A 56 -1.98 2.33 4.14
CA SER A 56 -2.02 0.88 3.96
C SER A 56 -2.17 0.19 5.33
N HIS A 57 -3.15 -0.70 5.44
CA HIS A 57 -3.31 -1.58 6.61
C HIS A 57 -2.27 -2.69 6.71
N LEU A 58 -1.29 -2.75 5.78
CA LEU A 58 -0.24 -3.77 5.81
C LEU A 58 0.59 -3.72 7.10
N GLN A 59 0.70 -2.55 7.73
CA GLN A 59 1.40 -2.40 9.01
C GLN A 59 0.61 -2.97 10.20
N ASP A 60 -0.71 -3.03 10.08
CA ASP A 60 -1.61 -3.55 11.11
C ASP A 60 -1.73 -5.08 11.03
N LEU A 61 -1.23 -5.70 9.95
CA LEU A 61 -1.22 -7.14 9.76
C LEU A 61 0.00 -7.75 10.44
N ASP A 62 -0.22 -8.67 11.38
CA ASP A 62 0.86 -9.53 11.89
C ASP A 62 1.36 -10.39 10.71
N PRO A 63 2.63 -10.23 10.26
CA PRO A 63 3.19 -11.05 9.19
C PRO A 63 3.38 -12.50 9.65
N THR A 64 3.34 -12.72 10.96
CA THR A 64 3.29 -14.04 11.56
C THR A 64 1.86 -14.54 11.44
N VAL A 65 1.70 -15.70 10.81
CA VAL A 65 0.44 -16.40 10.51
C VAL A 65 -0.22 -16.96 11.79
N SER A 66 -0.14 -16.24 12.90
CA SER A 66 -0.60 -16.63 14.23
C SER A 66 -2.12 -16.75 14.31
N ASP A 67 -2.84 -15.82 13.66
CA ASP A 67 -4.33 -15.83 13.62
C ASP A 67 -4.93 -16.80 12.60
N LEU A 68 -4.15 -17.22 11.59
CA LEU A 68 -4.61 -18.18 10.58
C LEU A 68 -4.56 -19.63 11.10
N GLU A 69 -3.64 -19.96 12.01
CA GLU A 69 -3.65 -21.26 12.70
C GLU A 69 -4.85 -21.41 13.64
N SER A 70 -5.28 -20.32 14.30
CA SER A 70 -6.42 -20.31 15.23
C SER A 70 -7.79 -20.26 14.55
N THR A 71 -7.90 -19.75 13.32
CA THR A 71 -9.16 -19.73 12.55
C THR A 71 -9.54 -21.09 11.96
N GLY A 72 -8.65 -22.08 11.97
CA GLY A 72 -8.93 -23.43 11.44
C GLY A 72 -9.15 -23.50 9.93
N ILE A 73 -8.92 -22.39 9.20
CA ILE A 73 -9.09 -22.29 7.74
C ILE A 73 -7.83 -22.80 7.02
N TYR A 74 -6.66 -22.67 7.64
CA TYR A 74 -5.41 -23.23 7.12
C TYR A 74 -5.20 -24.66 7.62
N LYS A 75 -5.47 -25.65 6.77
CA LYS A 75 -4.82 -26.96 6.89
C LYS A 75 -3.44 -26.82 6.26
N LYS A 76 -2.37 -27.06 7.04
CA LYS A 76 -1.07 -27.39 6.44
C LYS A 76 -1.31 -28.52 5.45
N HIS A 77 -1.06 -28.25 4.17
CA HIS A 77 -0.91 -29.32 3.19
C HIS A 77 0.42 -29.96 3.55
N ASP A 78 0.38 -31.05 4.32
CA ASP A 78 1.50 -31.98 4.40
C ASP A 78 1.52 -32.75 3.07
N GLU A 79 1.97 -32.07 2.01
CA GLU A 79 2.50 -32.65 0.77
C GLU A 79 3.71 -31.76 0.48
N ASP A 80 4.93 -32.10 0.86
CA ASP A 80 5.67 -33.25 0.34
C ASP A 80 6.57 -33.88 1.42
N GLU A 81 6.08 -34.95 2.06
CA GLU A 81 6.96 -36.05 2.41
C GLU A 81 7.09 -36.92 1.14
N ASN A 82 8.34 -37.06 0.67
CA ASN A 82 8.83 -38.08 -0.28
C ASN A 82 8.93 -37.71 -1.77
N LYS A 83 10.07 -37.12 -2.18
CA LYS A 83 10.93 -37.70 -3.23
C LYS A 83 12.37 -37.17 -3.22
#